data_AF-D3S520-F1
#
_entry.id   AF-D3S520-F1
#
_cell.length_a   1.000
_cell.length_b   1.000
_cell.length_c   1.000
_cell.angle_alpha   90.00
_cell.angle_beta   90.00
_cell.angle_gamma   90.00
#
_symmetry.space_group_name_H-M   'P 1'
#
loop_
_entity.id
_entity.type
_entity.pdbx_description
1 polymer ?
#
loop_
_entity_poly.entity_id
_entity_poly.type
_entity_poly.pdbx_seq_one_letter_code
_entity_poly.pdbx_strand_id
1 'polypeptide(L)'
;MVFDLLPRIGLKPRDYLLKIVLPAVIASIVLTILGFMLFSGIILYIYLFLPIIILASAIGYPYIVLDSQKNKINERLHIFITKFGTLSITDLNRKDLLKILSEEKEELGELAKESEKLYVLTDKWGRSLAEACRFLAQRTPSSEFADFLDRLAYALDSGEELKEFLIKEQDIVMDDYAAFYKRMLYSLDLYKELYVSAMTSVAFFMAFSILVPFLLPYNFVFMATIALFSFFAVELLIVIVIKNRLPFDRLWHTGEKPTETDKKLRKWLIISVILTIILLPFLLWAKYVIGLSPFSQIPYMILVALGATPLAIGGFVALKEEEKVKRKEFVFPDFLRSLGDSVSAKGGGMVSSLEYLSNHDFGPLTHDIKKLYKRLALGIDSNKSWRLFGFDSCSYLIQLFSDIFSRCIYFGGDPKTAAEIISKNFRKIVQLRKSKYQNIQQFVGVVYGLGGGITLALFASLGVAKMINELYSSLSIPETVIHILNIAPISNSDVIEYIIFGSLIIYSAVSGILIKIMDGGHKFVSLLHFVAILWICAIVAYITKLIVSQVLGVSVPIY
;
A
#
# COMPACT_ATOMS: atom_id res chain seq x y z
N MET A 1 26.93 3.72 23.71
CA MET A 1 25.59 3.37 23.19
C MET A 1 25.53 3.36 21.67
N VAL A 2 25.65 4.50 20.95
CA VAL A 2 25.60 4.49 19.46
C VAL A 2 26.78 3.73 18.85
N PHE A 3 27.99 3.89 19.38
CA PHE A 3 29.19 3.20 18.89
C PHE A 3 29.17 1.68 19.08
N ASP A 4 28.42 1.17 20.07
CA ASP A 4 28.27 -0.28 20.33
C ASP A 4 27.34 -0.96 19.31
N LEU A 5 26.51 -0.17 18.63
CA LEU A 5 25.56 -0.62 17.61
C LEU A 5 26.19 -0.67 16.22
N LEU A 6 27.25 0.09 15.97
CA LEU A 6 27.91 0.18 14.67
C LEU A 6 28.46 -1.17 14.15
N PRO A 7 29.10 -2.02 14.99
CA PRO A 7 29.57 -3.34 14.54
C PRO A 7 28.42 -4.26 14.12
N ARG A 8 27.23 -4.14 14.73
CA ARG A 8 26.05 -4.95 14.39
C ARG A 8 25.49 -4.61 13.01
N ILE A 9 25.70 -3.38 12.54
CA ILE A 9 25.26 -2.89 11.23
C ILE A 9 26.36 -3.08 10.16
N GLY A 10 27.57 -3.49 10.56
CA GLY A 10 28.73 -3.60 9.66
C GLY A 10 29.36 -2.26 9.29
N LEU A 11 29.10 -1.20 10.06
CA LEU A 11 29.67 0.13 9.84
C LEU A 11 30.89 0.35 10.74
N LYS A 12 31.98 0.87 10.16
CA LYS A 12 33.13 1.34 10.93
C LYS A 12 32.80 2.72 11.53
N PRO A 13 33.24 3.02 12.77
CA PRO A 13 33.05 4.34 13.39
C PRO A 13 33.50 5.52 12.52
N ARG A 14 34.60 5.34 11.79
CA ARG A 14 35.11 6.33 10.84
C ARG A 14 34.14 6.60 9.68
N ASP A 15 33.58 5.56 9.08
CA ASP A 15 32.65 5.70 7.96
C ASP A 15 31.33 6.37 8.39
N TYR A 16 30.85 6.06 9.60
CA TYR A 16 29.66 6.71 10.17
C TYR A 16 29.86 8.22 10.37
N LEU A 17 30.98 8.61 10.97
CA LEU A 17 31.28 10.03 11.21
C LEU A 17 31.47 10.80 9.89
N LEU A 18 32.22 10.24 8.93
CA LEU A 18 32.56 10.93 7.68
C LEU A 18 31.42 10.95 6.65
N LYS A 19 30.64 9.88 6.54
CA LYS A 19 29.61 9.75 5.49
C LYS A 19 28.22 10.18 5.93
N ILE A 20 27.92 10.17 7.23
CA ILE A 20 26.57 10.45 7.75
C ILE A 20 26.55 11.71 8.61
N VAL A 21 27.39 11.76 9.66
CA VAL A 21 27.34 12.88 10.62
C VAL A 21 27.89 14.17 10.01
N LEU A 22 29.06 14.13 9.36
CA LEU A 22 29.71 15.32 8.81
C LEU A 22 28.86 16.03 7.74
N PRO A 23 28.29 15.34 6.72
CA PRO A 23 27.44 16.01 5.73
C PRO A 23 26.14 16.55 6.34
N ALA A 24 25.56 15.87 7.33
CA ALA A 24 24.38 16.33 8.04
C ALA A 24 24.64 17.62 8.82
N VAL A 25 25.79 17.72 9.51
CA VAL A 25 26.20 18.94 10.21
C VAL A 25 26.39 20.09 9.23
N ILE A 26 27.09 19.86 8.11
CA ILE A 26 27.30 20.87 7.08
C ILE A 26 25.96 21.33 6.50
N ALA A 27 25.07 20.41 6.12
CA ALA A 27 23.76 20.71 5.58
C ALA A 27 22.90 21.50 6.58
N SER A 28 22.92 21.12 7.86
CA SER A 28 22.18 21.84 8.89
C SER A 28 22.69 23.27 9.09
N ILE A 29 24.02 23.48 9.10
CA ILE A 29 24.60 24.83 9.19
C ILE A 29 24.18 25.69 7.98
N VAL A 30 24.28 25.15 6.77
CA VAL A 30 23.89 25.85 5.53
C VAL A 30 22.41 26.21 5.56
N LEU A 31 21.54 25.26 5.94
CA LEU A 31 20.11 25.50 6.07
C LEU A 31 19.82 26.58 7.10
N THR A 32 20.43 26.53 8.29
CA THR A 32 20.25 27.57 9.30
C THR A 32 20.62 28.95 8.78
N ILE A 33 21.75 29.10 8.08
CA ILE A 33 22.17 30.37 7.46
C ILE A 33 21.16 30.83 6.40
N LEU A 34 20.72 29.93 5.51
CA LEU A 34 19.71 30.22 4.49
C LEU A 34 18.38 30.67 5.14
N GLY A 35 18.00 30.02 6.23
CA GLY A 35 16.78 30.31 6.97
C GLY A 35 16.74 31.76 7.45
N PHE A 36 17.82 32.21 8.09
CA PHE A 36 17.97 33.59 8.55
C PHE A 36 18.04 34.62 7.41
N MET A 37 18.48 34.23 6.21
CA MET A 37 18.52 35.13 5.05
C MET A 37 17.17 35.26 4.32
N LEU A 38 16.38 34.18 4.25
CA LEU A 38 15.20 34.11 3.38
C LEU A 38 13.87 34.31 4.11
N PHE A 39 13.81 34.03 5.42
CA PHE A 39 12.55 33.99 6.16
C PHE A 39 12.57 34.88 7.41
N SER A 40 11.41 35.47 7.74
CA SER A 40 11.19 36.26 8.95
C SER A 40 9.88 35.88 9.64
N GLY A 41 9.76 36.17 10.94
CA GLY A 41 8.55 35.89 11.73
C GLY A 41 8.32 34.41 12.04
N ILE A 42 7.06 33.98 12.13
CA ILE A 42 6.67 32.60 12.47
C ILE A 42 7.24 31.55 11.49
N ILE A 43 7.41 31.92 10.23
CA ILE A 43 7.92 31.03 9.17
C ILE A 43 9.38 30.65 9.43
N LEU A 44 10.20 31.56 9.99
CA LEU A 44 11.59 31.28 10.36
C LEU A 44 11.67 30.19 11.43
N TYR A 45 10.80 30.24 12.44
CA TYR A 45 10.78 29.22 13.50
C TYR A 45 10.41 27.84 12.97
N ILE A 46 9.41 27.75 12.09
CA ILE A 46 9.02 26.48 11.45
C ILE A 46 10.18 25.94 10.60
N TYR A 47 10.85 26.81 9.84
CA TYR A 47 11.98 26.42 9.00
C TYR A 47 13.18 25.94 9.83
N LEU A 48 13.45 26.56 10.98
CA LEU A 48 14.57 26.20 11.86
C LEU A 48 14.44 24.81 12.50
N PHE A 49 13.24 24.20 12.51
CA PHE A 49 13.07 22.80 12.91
C PHE A 49 13.74 21.83 11.94
N LEU A 50 13.85 22.18 10.66
CA LEU A 50 14.39 21.31 9.62
C LEU A 50 15.86 20.90 9.85
N PRO A 51 16.81 21.82 10.14
CA PRO A 51 18.20 21.45 10.48
C PRO A 51 18.32 20.65 11.78
N ILE A 52 17.42 20.86 12.75
CA ILE A 52 17.37 20.07 13.99
C ILE A 52 16.96 18.63 13.69
N ILE A 53 15.93 18.45 12.85
CA ILE A 53 15.46 17.12 12.42
C ILE A 53 16.57 16.37 11.65
N ILE A 54 17.32 17.06 10.79
CA ILE A 54 18.45 16.46 10.05
C ILE A 54 19.53 15.95 11.01
N LEU A 55 19.93 16.75 12.00
CA LEU A 55 20.93 16.35 13.00
C LEU A 55 20.43 15.19 13.87
N ALA A 56 19.19 15.28 14.34
CA ALA A 56 18.57 14.22 15.13
C ALA A 56 18.48 12.91 14.34
N SER A 57 18.12 12.97 13.05
CA SER A 57 18.09 11.82 12.15
C SER A 57 19.48 11.22 11.93
N ALA A 58 20.51 12.04 11.76
CA ALA A 58 21.89 11.57 11.60
C ALA A 58 22.40 10.83 12.83
N ILE A 59 22.11 11.32 14.04
CA ILE A 59 22.45 10.67 15.31
C ILE A 59 21.64 9.38 15.50
N GLY A 60 20.35 9.42 15.16
CA GLY A 60 19.43 8.28 15.26
C GLY A 60 19.63 7.22 14.17
N TYR A 61 20.45 7.49 13.15
CA TYR A 61 20.61 6.63 11.98
C TYR A 61 20.95 5.17 12.33
N PRO A 62 21.88 4.86 13.24
CA PRO A 62 22.19 3.46 13.57
C PRO A 62 21.01 2.72 14.19
N TYR A 63 20.20 3.41 14.99
CA TYR A 63 18.98 2.84 15.56
C TYR A 63 17.92 2.60 14.48
N ILE A 64 17.71 3.56 13.59
CA ILE A 64 16.78 3.44 12.45
C ILE A 64 17.17 2.27 11.54
N VAL A 65 18.47 2.10 11.27
CA VAL A 65 18.93 0.99 10.43
C VAL A 65 18.76 -0.35 11.12
N LEU A 66 19.07 -0.47 12.42
CA LEU A 66 18.85 -1.71 13.17
C LEU A 66 17.38 -2.08 13.28
N ASP A 67 16.52 -1.11 13.57
CA ASP A 67 15.08 -1.32 13.60
C ASP A 67 14.55 -1.72 12.22
N SER A 68 15.03 -1.07 11.16
CA SER A 68 14.71 -1.46 9.78
C SER A 68 15.16 -2.89 9.45
N GLN A 69 16.37 -3.29 9.86
CA GLN A 69 16.87 -4.66 9.68
C GLN A 69 16.02 -5.68 10.45
N LYS A 70 15.73 -5.39 11.73
CA LYS A 70 14.82 -6.21 12.55
C LYS A 70 13.48 -6.41 11.86
N ASN A 71 12.86 -5.32 11.40
CA ASN A 71 11.55 -5.37 10.73
C ASN A 71 11.61 -6.20 9.44
N LYS A 72 12.65 -6.04 8.61
CA LYS A 72 12.85 -6.83 7.38
C LYS A 72 13.05 -8.33 7.65
N ILE A 73 13.75 -8.68 8.74
CA ILE A 73 13.92 -10.06 9.17
C ILE A 73 12.56 -10.63 9.61
N ASN A 74 11.86 -9.95 10.51
CA ASN A 74 10.59 -10.41 11.06
C ASN A 74 9.52 -10.57 9.97
N GLU A 75 9.45 -9.64 9.03
CA GLU A 75 8.48 -9.65 7.92
C GLU A 75 8.60 -10.93 7.07
N ARG A 76 9.82 -11.44 6.85
CA ARG A 76 10.08 -12.58 5.96
C ARG A 76 10.36 -13.89 6.68
N LEU A 77 10.31 -13.91 8.02
CA LEU A 77 10.67 -15.09 8.82
C LEU A 77 9.79 -16.31 8.49
N HIS A 78 8.49 -16.11 8.33
CA HIS A 78 7.54 -17.18 7.97
C HIS A 78 7.85 -17.81 6.59
N ILE A 79 8.29 -17.00 5.61
CA ILE A 79 8.72 -17.48 4.29
C ILE A 79 10.04 -18.25 4.43
N PHE A 80 10.99 -17.71 5.18
CA PHE A 80 12.28 -18.34 5.41
C PHE A 80 12.15 -19.74 6.03
N ILE A 81 11.38 -19.86 7.10
CA ILE A 81 11.20 -21.14 7.79
C ILE A 81 10.41 -22.12 6.91
N THR A 82 9.41 -21.64 6.16
CA THR A 82 8.72 -22.49 5.17
C THR A 82 9.67 -23.01 4.10
N LYS A 83 10.55 -22.15 3.58
CA LYS A 83 11.53 -22.53 2.56
C LYS A 83 12.57 -23.49 3.12
N PHE A 84 13.09 -23.21 4.32
CA PHE A 84 14.06 -24.08 4.98
C PHE A 84 13.45 -25.46 5.30
N GLY A 85 12.22 -25.50 5.83
CA GLY A 85 11.50 -26.74 6.10
C GLY A 85 11.09 -27.51 4.85
N THR A 86 10.84 -26.83 3.73
CA THR A 86 10.57 -27.51 2.46
C THR A 86 11.85 -28.08 1.84
N LEU A 87 12.96 -27.34 1.89
CA LEU A 87 14.24 -27.80 1.36
C LEU A 87 14.88 -28.89 2.24
N SER A 88 14.59 -28.94 3.54
CA SER A 88 15.11 -29.99 4.43
C SER A 88 14.52 -31.39 4.18
N ILE A 89 13.51 -31.50 3.31
CA ILE A 89 12.97 -32.79 2.85
C ILE A 89 13.95 -33.48 1.90
N THR A 90 14.80 -32.71 1.23
CA THR A 90 15.80 -33.19 0.28
C THR A 90 16.96 -33.87 1.01
N ASP A 91 17.70 -34.74 0.31
CA ASP A 91 18.91 -35.40 0.85
C ASP A 91 20.15 -34.48 0.86
N LEU A 92 19.94 -33.16 0.79
CA LEU A 92 21.03 -32.19 0.81
C LEU A 92 21.71 -32.14 2.18
N ASN A 93 23.04 -31.97 2.17
CA ASN A 93 23.76 -31.71 3.40
C ASN A 93 23.34 -30.36 3.99
N ARG A 94 23.41 -30.25 5.33
CA ARG A 94 23.09 -29.01 6.06
C ARG A 94 23.82 -27.77 5.52
N LYS A 95 25.07 -27.95 5.06
CA LYS A 95 25.88 -26.87 4.45
C LYS A 95 25.30 -26.39 3.12
N ASP A 96 24.87 -27.31 2.27
CA ASP A 96 24.31 -27.01 0.95
C ASP A 96 22.95 -26.30 1.09
N LEU A 97 22.14 -26.71 2.08
CA LEU A 97 20.90 -26.02 2.43
C LEU A 97 21.15 -24.55 2.80
N LEU A 98 22.12 -24.28 3.68
CA LEU A 98 22.47 -22.91 4.07
C LEU A 98 23.02 -22.09 2.91
N LYS A 99 23.80 -22.72 2.01
CA LYS A 99 24.30 -22.07 0.80
C LYS A 99 23.15 -21.62 -0.10
N ILE A 100 22.18 -22.50 -0.38
CA ILE A 100 21.01 -22.18 -1.21
C ILE A 100 20.23 -21.00 -0.58
N LEU A 101 19.96 -21.04 0.72
CA LEU A 101 19.26 -19.95 1.42
C LEU A 101 20.04 -18.63 1.39
N SER A 102 21.38 -18.68 1.35
CA SER A 102 22.22 -17.48 1.27
C SER A 102 22.23 -16.80 -0.11
N GLU A 103 22.00 -17.57 -1.18
CA GLU A 103 22.01 -17.07 -2.56
C GLU A 103 20.70 -16.39 -2.95
N GLU A 104 19.61 -16.65 -2.23
CA GLU A 104 18.25 -16.22 -2.54
C GLU A 104 17.89 -14.83 -1.98
N LYS A 105 18.70 -13.83 -2.36
CA LYS A 105 18.57 -12.45 -1.88
C LYS A 105 17.26 -11.77 -2.29
N GLU A 106 16.66 -12.16 -3.42
CA GLU A 106 15.40 -11.57 -3.91
C GLU A 106 14.23 -11.88 -2.95
N GLU A 107 14.11 -13.15 -2.55
CA GLU A 107 12.99 -13.66 -1.75
C GLU A 107 13.21 -13.47 -0.24
N LEU A 108 14.43 -13.71 0.26
CA LEU A 108 14.72 -13.70 1.69
C LEU A 108 15.30 -12.37 2.20
N GLY A 109 15.86 -11.53 1.32
CA GLY A 109 16.35 -10.21 1.69
C GLY A 109 17.45 -10.25 2.76
N GLU A 110 17.20 -9.69 3.93
CA GLU A 110 18.18 -9.71 5.04
C GLU A 110 18.38 -11.12 5.63
N LEU A 111 17.37 -12.00 5.58
CA LEU A 111 17.51 -13.39 6.04
C LEU A 111 18.47 -14.22 5.17
N ALA A 112 18.63 -13.88 3.88
CA ALA A 112 19.67 -14.48 3.05
C ALA A 112 21.07 -14.10 3.56
N LYS A 113 21.27 -12.86 4.03
CA LYS A 113 22.56 -12.43 4.60
C LYS A 113 22.82 -13.09 5.95
N GLU A 114 21.80 -13.26 6.79
CA GLU A 114 21.94 -14.02 8.03
C GLU A 114 22.27 -15.50 7.74
N SER A 115 21.66 -16.06 6.70
CA SER A 115 21.97 -17.42 6.23
C SER A 115 23.39 -17.52 5.65
N GLU A 116 23.88 -16.48 4.96
CA GLU A 116 25.26 -16.37 4.50
C GLU A 116 26.25 -16.41 5.67
N LYS A 117 25.94 -15.73 6.79
CA LYS A 117 26.75 -15.81 8.01
C LYS A 117 26.78 -17.24 8.58
N LEU A 118 25.64 -17.91 8.67
CA LEU A 118 25.57 -19.32 9.12
C LEU A 118 26.37 -20.25 8.21
N TYR A 119 26.22 -20.09 6.90
CA TYR A 119 26.98 -20.84 5.90
C TYR A 119 28.48 -20.62 6.08
N VAL A 120 28.93 -19.36 6.19
CA VAL A 120 30.36 -19.03 6.38
C VAL A 120 30.90 -19.63 7.68
N LEU A 121 30.17 -19.54 8.79
CA LEU A 121 30.60 -20.11 10.08
C LEU A 121 30.72 -21.64 10.02
N THR A 122 29.80 -22.30 9.32
CA THR A 122 29.79 -23.76 9.22
C THR A 122 30.82 -24.28 8.21
N ASP A 123 30.97 -23.60 7.07
CA ASP A 123 31.80 -24.04 5.95
C ASP A 123 33.26 -23.59 6.09
N LYS A 124 33.50 -22.28 6.31
CA LYS A 124 34.85 -21.71 6.37
C LYS A 124 35.48 -21.82 7.76
N TRP A 125 34.68 -21.69 8.82
CA TRP A 125 35.19 -21.71 10.20
C TRP A 125 35.06 -23.08 10.86
N GLY A 126 34.48 -24.06 10.18
CA GLY A 126 34.36 -25.45 10.66
C GLY A 126 33.52 -25.61 11.92
N ARG A 127 32.68 -24.62 12.27
CA ARG A 127 31.80 -24.70 13.43
C ARG A 127 30.62 -25.63 13.17
N SER A 128 30.11 -26.28 14.22
CA SER A 128 28.86 -27.02 14.10
C SER A 128 27.71 -26.05 13.80
N LEU A 129 26.65 -26.54 13.14
CA LEU A 129 25.48 -25.70 12.87
C LEU A 129 24.85 -25.18 14.17
N ALA A 130 24.81 -25.99 15.22
CA ALA A 130 24.32 -25.58 16.54
C ALA A 130 25.16 -24.46 17.16
N GLU A 131 26.50 -24.56 17.09
CA GLU A 131 27.40 -23.49 17.54
C GLU A 131 27.21 -22.20 16.73
N ALA A 132 27.08 -22.31 15.40
CA ALA A 132 26.86 -21.17 14.52
C ALA A 132 25.52 -20.48 14.81
N CYS A 133 24.45 -21.25 15.04
CA CYS A 133 23.14 -20.74 15.41
C CYS A 133 23.18 -19.98 16.74
N ARG A 134 23.76 -20.54 17.81
CA ARG A 134 23.92 -19.84 19.10
C ARG A 134 24.73 -18.56 18.98
N PHE A 135 25.84 -18.62 18.22
CA PHE A 135 26.70 -17.46 18.00
C PHE A 135 25.95 -16.31 17.31
N LEU A 136 25.08 -16.64 16.35
CA LEU A 136 24.29 -15.67 15.60
C LEU A 136 23.06 -15.18 16.36
N ALA A 137 22.40 -16.03 17.16
CA ALA A 137 21.25 -15.68 17.98
C ALA A 137 21.55 -14.51 18.92
N GLN A 138 22.75 -14.45 19.49
CA GLN A 138 23.19 -13.34 20.36
C GLN A 138 23.47 -12.02 19.63
N ARG A 139 23.51 -12.03 18.28
CA ARG A 139 23.96 -10.90 17.45
C ARG A 139 22.92 -10.39 16.47
N THR A 140 21.90 -11.19 16.15
CA THR A 140 20.80 -10.76 15.30
C THR A 140 20.01 -9.63 15.97
N PRO A 141 19.53 -8.62 15.21
CA PRO A 141 18.68 -7.57 15.76
C PRO A 141 17.23 -8.04 16.00
N SER A 142 16.85 -9.21 15.48
CA SER A 142 15.52 -9.80 15.63
C SER A 142 15.49 -10.82 16.77
N SER A 143 14.64 -10.56 17.76
CA SER A 143 14.32 -11.49 18.86
C SER A 143 13.70 -12.78 18.35
N GLU A 144 12.77 -12.69 17.41
CA GLU A 144 12.02 -13.82 16.87
C GLU A 144 12.93 -14.77 16.08
N PHE A 145 13.88 -14.21 15.33
CA PHE A 145 14.90 -15.00 14.64
C PHE A 145 15.95 -15.56 15.62
N ALA A 146 16.31 -14.82 16.67
CA ALA A 146 17.19 -15.33 17.73
C ALA A 146 16.58 -16.56 18.41
N ASP A 147 15.31 -16.46 18.81
CA ASP A 147 14.59 -17.55 19.46
C ASP A 147 14.48 -18.79 18.56
N PHE A 148 14.24 -18.59 17.25
CA PHE A 148 14.28 -19.67 16.26
C PHE A 148 15.67 -20.33 16.19
N LEU A 149 16.74 -19.54 16.12
CA LEU A 149 18.12 -20.07 16.05
C LEU A 149 18.50 -20.82 17.32
N ASP A 150 18.08 -20.35 18.49
CA ASP A 150 18.33 -21.02 19.77
C ASP A 150 17.56 -22.35 19.87
N ARG A 151 16.28 -22.38 19.46
CA ARG A 151 15.52 -23.64 19.36
C ARG A 151 16.15 -24.62 18.38
N LEU A 152 16.58 -24.14 17.21
CA LEU A 152 17.26 -24.96 16.22
C LEU A 152 18.59 -25.52 16.76
N ALA A 153 19.38 -24.71 17.45
CA ALA A 153 20.63 -25.16 18.07
C ALA A 153 20.37 -26.23 19.14
N TYR A 154 19.34 -26.05 19.96
CA TYR A 154 18.94 -27.03 20.97
C TYR A 154 18.49 -28.36 20.35
N ALA A 155 17.66 -28.32 19.31
CA ALA A 155 17.20 -29.51 18.59
C ALA A 155 18.38 -30.29 17.97
N LEU A 156 19.30 -29.57 17.32
CA LEU A 156 20.49 -30.16 16.70
C LEU A 156 21.44 -30.82 17.70
N ASP A 157 21.65 -30.20 18.87
CA ASP A 157 22.48 -30.78 19.93
C ASP A 157 21.81 -31.97 20.62
N SER A 158 20.48 -31.97 20.68
CA SER A 158 19.68 -33.07 21.24
C SER A 158 19.57 -34.27 20.28
N GLY A 159 20.13 -34.16 19.07
CA GLY A 159 20.07 -35.21 18.05
C GLY A 159 18.74 -35.31 17.31
N GLU A 160 17.83 -34.33 17.43
CA GLU A 160 16.60 -34.29 16.63
C GLU A 160 16.94 -34.17 15.14
N GLU A 161 16.20 -34.89 14.29
CA GLU A 161 16.35 -34.76 12.85
C GLU A 161 15.94 -33.36 12.40
N LEU A 162 16.82 -32.68 11.66
CA LEU A 162 16.58 -31.30 11.18
C LEU A 162 15.24 -31.17 10.43
N LYS A 163 14.89 -32.19 9.65
CA LYS A 163 13.63 -32.25 8.91
C LYS A 163 12.43 -32.22 9.84
N GLU A 164 12.40 -33.09 10.85
CA GLU A 164 11.30 -33.16 11.81
C GLU A 164 11.14 -31.87 12.61
N PHE A 165 12.26 -31.29 13.06
CA PHE A 165 12.25 -30.00 13.75
C PHE A 165 11.64 -28.91 12.87
N LEU A 166 12.13 -28.75 11.63
CA LEU A 166 11.68 -27.68 10.74
C LEU A 166 10.21 -27.84 10.32
N ILE A 167 9.72 -29.07 10.14
CA ILE A 167 8.32 -29.34 9.82
C ILE A 167 7.39 -28.92 10.98
N LYS A 168 7.82 -29.10 12.24
CA LYS A 168 7.08 -28.62 13.42
C LYS A 168 7.20 -27.10 13.57
N GLU A 169 8.41 -26.57 13.43
CA GLU A 169 8.72 -25.16 13.66
C GLU A 169 8.02 -24.25 12.65
N GLN A 170 7.89 -24.66 11.37
CA GLN A 170 7.15 -23.88 10.38
C GLN A 170 5.66 -23.74 10.74
N ASP A 171 5.05 -24.74 11.38
CA ASP A 171 3.64 -24.69 11.76
C ASP A 171 3.45 -23.67 12.88
N ILE A 172 4.33 -23.71 13.88
CA ILE A 172 4.37 -22.76 15.01
C ILE A 172 4.55 -21.34 14.49
N VAL A 173 5.58 -21.10 13.67
CA VAL A 173 5.87 -19.75 13.15
C VAL A 173 4.75 -19.24 12.26
N MET A 174 4.12 -20.11 11.47
CA MET A 174 3.00 -19.71 10.63
C MET A 174 1.74 -19.38 11.47
N ASP A 175 1.53 -20.05 12.59
CA ASP A 175 0.46 -19.72 13.54
C ASP A 175 0.72 -18.39 14.26
N ASP A 176 1.96 -18.15 14.68
CA ASP A 176 2.39 -16.86 15.24
C ASP A 176 2.24 -15.72 14.22
N TYR A 177 2.64 -15.96 12.97
CA TYR A 177 2.43 -15.03 11.86
C TYR A 177 0.95 -14.76 11.64
N ALA A 178 0.09 -15.79 11.66
CA ALA A 178 -1.35 -15.62 11.51
C ALA A 178 -1.95 -14.81 12.68
N ALA A 179 -1.52 -15.05 13.92
CA ALA A 179 -1.93 -14.29 15.08
C ALA A 179 -1.47 -12.82 15.00
N PHE A 180 -0.22 -12.58 14.59
CA PHE A 180 0.30 -11.25 14.33
C PHE A 180 -0.49 -10.53 13.22
N TYR A 181 -0.73 -11.19 12.09
CA TYR A 181 -1.50 -10.62 10.98
C TYR A 181 -2.92 -10.26 11.39
N LYS A 182 -3.60 -11.12 12.16
CA LYS A 182 -4.93 -10.80 12.73
C LYS A 182 -4.90 -9.56 13.63
N ARG A 183 -3.88 -9.41 14.49
CA ARG A 183 -3.68 -8.17 15.30
C ARG A 183 -3.49 -6.93 14.43
N MET A 184 -2.78 -7.07 13.31
CA MET A 184 -2.63 -5.99 12.34
C MET A 184 -3.97 -5.65 11.66
N LEU A 185 -4.81 -6.64 11.35
CA LEU A 185 -6.16 -6.39 10.83
C LEU A 185 -7.04 -5.62 11.84
N TYR A 186 -6.99 -5.96 13.13
CA TYR A 186 -7.69 -5.17 14.16
C TYR A 186 -7.15 -3.73 14.25
N SER A 187 -5.85 -3.56 14.11
CA SER A 187 -5.24 -2.22 14.06
C SER A 187 -5.70 -1.42 12.85
N LEU A 188 -6.00 -2.09 11.72
CA LEU A 188 -6.56 -1.43 10.54
C LEU A 188 -7.95 -0.87 10.75
N ASP A 189 -8.79 -1.55 11.54
CA ASP A 189 -10.09 -1.02 11.93
C ASP A 189 -9.96 0.27 12.76
N LEU A 190 -9.02 0.30 13.71
CA LEU A 190 -8.71 1.52 14.47
C LEU A 190 -8.27 2.66 13.56
N TYR A 191 -7.40 2.38 12.58
CA TYR A 191 -6.96 3.41 11.63
C TYR A 191 -8.08 3.91 10.72
N LYS A 192 -9.03 3.04 10.37
CA LYS A 192 -10.26 3.44 9.68
C LYS A 192 -11.10 4.39 10.53
N GLU A 193 -11.29 4.10 11.81
CA GLU A 193 -12.01 5.00 12.73
C GLU A 193 -11.30 6.34 12.87
N LEU A 194 -9.98 6.33 13.06
CA LEU A 194 -9.16 7.55 13.11
C LEU A 194 -9.30 8.38 11.83
N TYR A 195 -9.29 7.73 10.66
CA TYR A 195 -9.49 8.40 9.37
C TYR A 195 -10.86 9.09 9.32
N VAL A 196 -11.94 8.38 9.67
CA VAL A 196 -13.31 8.93 9.66
C VAL A 196 -13.43 10.11 10.63
N SER A 197 -12.95 9.97 11.87
CA SER A 197 -13.03 11.01 12.88
C SER A 197 -12.25 12.26 12.47
N ALA A 198 -11.03 12.10 11.98
CA ALA A 198 -10.20 13.23 11.57
C ALA A 198 -10.76 13.93 10.33
N MET A 199 -11.20 13.18 9.32
CA MET A 199 -11.85 13.76 8.13
C MET A 199 -13.16 14.48 8.47
N THR A 200 -13.97 13.93 9.38
CA THR A 200 -15.20 14.59 9.86
C THR A 200 -14.89 15.88 10.61
N SER A 201 -13.88 15.86 11.49
CA SER A 201 -13.44 17.04 12.23
C SER A 201 -12.95 18.16 11.31
N VAL A 202 -12.15 17.82 10.32
CA VAL A 202 -11.64 18.77 9.33
C VAL A 202 -12.75 19.28 8.42
N ALA A 203 -13.70 18.43 8.01
CA ALA A 203 -14.87 18.86 7.26
C ALA A 203 -15.73 19.84 8.05
N PHE A 204 -15.92 19.60 9.36
CA PHE A 204 -16.60 20.54 10.26
C PHE A 204 -15.82 21.86 10.40
N PHE A 205 -14.49 21.80 10.57
CA PHE A 205 -13.64 22.98 10.59
C PHE A 205 -13.76 23.79 9.29
N MET A 206 -13.78 23.12 8.13
CA MET A 206 -13.95 23.76 6.84
C MET A 206 -15.35 24.35 6.67
N ALA A 207 -16.40 23.63 7.08
CA ALA A 207 -17.77 24.15 7.10
C ALA A 207 -17.89 25.40 7.99
N PHE A 208 -17.26 25.39 9.17
CA PHE A 208 -17.25 26.53 10.09
C PHE A 208 -16.43 27.71 9.55
N SER A 209 -15.30 27.44 8.89
CA SER A 209 -14.45 28.48 8.28
C SER A 209 -15.17 29.29 7.21
N ILE A 210 -16.18 28.72 6.55
CA ILE A 210 -17.04 29.43 5.60
C ILE A 210 -17.94 30.46 6.33
N LEU A 211 -18.27 30.22 7.61
CA LEU A 211 -19.16 31.07 8.41
C LEU A 211 -18.42 32.08 9.29
N VAL A 212 -17.19 31.80 9.73
CA VAL A 212 -16.37 32.68 10.57
C VAL A 212 -16.26 34.14 10.07
N PRO A 213 -16.13 34.42 8.77
CA PRO A 213 -16.10 35.78 8.24
C PRO A 213 -17.33 36.65 8.59
N PHE A 214 -18.46 36.05 8.98
CA PHE A 214 -19.60 36.80 9.51
C PHE A 214 -19.42 37.28 10.95
N LEU A 215 -18.48 36.68 11.70
CA LEU A 215 -18.23 36.95 13.11
C LEU A 215 -16.92 37.71 13.35
N LEU A 216 -15.94 37.53 12.46
CA LEU A 216 -14.60 38.08 12.57
C LEU A 216 -14.24 38.84 11.29
N PRO A 217 -13.39 39.89 11.38
CA PRO A 217 -13.04 40.77 10.26
C PRO A 217 -12.04 40.12 9.29
N TYR A 218 -12.34 38.92 8.81
CA TYR A 218 -11.53 38.16 7.87
C TYR A 218 -12.26 37.98 6.54
N ASN A 219 -11.50 37.94 5.44
CA ASN A 219 -12.06 37.71 4.12
C ASN A 219 -12.52 36.25 3.94
N PHE A 220 -13.67 36.04 3.28
CA PHE A 220 -14.23 34.71 3.01
C PHE A 220 -13.31 33.80 2.19
N VAL A 221 -12.74 34.31 1.10
CA VAL A 221 -11.83 33.55 0.23
C VAL A 221 -10.57 33.18 1.01
N PHE A 222 -10.07 34.08 1.85
CA PHE A 222 -8.91 33.80 2.71
C PHE A 222 -9.18 32.65 3.70
N MET A 223 -10.32 32.68 4.39
CA MET A 223 -10.71 31.62 5.33
C MET A 223 -10.96 30.28 4.63
N ALA A 224 -11.67 30.28 3.50
CA ALA A 224 -11.87 29.09 2.69
C ALA A 224 -10.54 28.50 2.19
N THR A 225 -9.58 29.35 1.82
CA THR A 225 -8.25 28.93 1.38
C THR A 225 -7.44 28.30 2.51
N ILE A 226 -7.44 28.90 3.71
CA ILE A 226 -6.80 28.30 4.90
C ILE A 226 -7.42 26.95 5.22
N ALA A 227 -8.75 26.86 5.16
CA ALA A 227 -9.46 25.61 5.41
C ALA A 227 -9.11 24.53 4.38
N LEU A 228 -8.98 24.87 3.09
CA LEU A 228 -8.49 23.97 2.05
C LEU A 228 -7.10 23.42 2.36
N PHE A 229 -6.14 24.28 2.72
CA PHE A 229 -4.78 23.85 3.05
C PHE A 229 -4.74 22.98 4.31
N SER A 230 -5.51 23.34 5.34
CA SER A 230 -5.68 22.51 6.54
C SER A 230 -6.27 21.15 6.20
N PHE A 231 -7.29 21.12 5.33
CA PHE A 231 -7.92 19.90 4.87
C PHE A 231 -6.93 18.97 4.19
N PHE A 232 -6.18 19.48 3.22
CA PHE A 232 -5.16 18.73 2.52
C PHE A 232 -4.02 18.27 3.45
N ALA A 233 -3.58 19.12 4.38
CA ALA A 233 -2.50 18.80 5.30
C ALA A 233 -2.87 17.63 6.23
N VAL A 234 -4.08 17.64 6.79
CA VAL A 234 -4.55 16.55 7.65
C VAL A 234 -4.74 15.26 6.84
N GLU A 235 -5.28 15.35 5.63
CA GLU A 235 -5.44 14.19 4.76
C GLU A 235 -4.09 13.53 4.45
N LEU A 236 -3.09 14.34 4.06
CA LEU A 236 -1.74 13.86 3.81
C LEU A 236 -1.10 13.23 5.05
N LEU A 237 -1.27 13.88 6.22
CA LEU A 237 -0.74 13.38 7.49
C LEU A 237 -1.30 11.98 7.81
N ILE A 238 -2.61 11.78 7.64
CA ILE A 238 -3.22 10.48 7.92
C ILE A 238 -2.75 9.42 6.93
N VAL A 239 -2.61 9.74 5.64
CA VAL A 239 -2.06 8.80 4.66
C VAL A 239 -0.65 8.37 5.04
N ILE A 240 0.19 9.29 5.51
CA ILE A 240 1.55 8.97 5.97
C ILE A 240 1.50 8.04 7.21
N VAL A 241 0.64 8.35 8.18
CA VAL A 241 0.46 7.52 9.38
C VAL A 241 0.02 6.10 9.02
N ILE A 242 -1.02 5.96 8.19
CA ILE A 242 -1.56 4.66 7.79
C ILE A 242 -0.52 3.86 6.98
N LYS A 243 0.12 4.51 6.00
CA LYS A 243 1.14 3.87 5.16
C LYS A 243 2.31 3.30 5.96
N ASN A 244 2.75 4.00 7.01
CA ASN A 244 3.89 3.57 7.83
C ASN A 244 3.55 2.45 8.81
N ARG A 245 2.26 2.15 9.01
CA ARG A 245 1.79 1.13 9.97
C ARG A 245 1.21 -0.11 9.30
N LEU A 246 0.92 -0.05 8.00
CA LEU A 246 0.49 -1.18 7.20
C LEU A 246 1.64 -2.16 6.92
N PRO A 247 1.46 -3.48 7.13
CA PRO A 247 2.45 -4.46 6.73
C PRO A 247 2.53 -4.52 5.19
N PHE A 248 3.74 -4.66 4.66
CA PHE A 248 3.95 -4.83 3.23
C PHE A 248 3.45 -6.21 2.79
N ASP A 249 2.33 -6.25 2.06
CA ASP A 249 1.82 -7.48 1.45
C ASP A 249 1.53 -7.23 -0.02
N ARG A 250 2.45 -7.67 -0.88
CA ARG A 250 2.41 -7.43 -2.33
C ARG A 250 1.61 -8.53 -3.03
N LEU A 251 0.58 -8.13 -3.77
CA LEU A 251 -0.18 -9.05 -4.62
C LEU A 251 0.53 -9.33 -5.95
N TRP A 252 1.03 -8.28 -6.62
CA TRP A 252 1.54 -8.37 -8.00
C TRP A 252 2.98 -8.91 -8.08
N HIS A 253 3.29 -9.71 -9.11
CA HIS A 253 4.60 -10.35 -9.32
C HIS A 253 5.81 -9.37 -9.37
N THR A 254 7.04 -9.88 -9.19
CA THR A 254 8.31 -9.11 -9.24
C THR A 254 9.08 -9.24 -10.56
N GLY A 255 8.55 -9.99 -11.54
CA GLY A 255 9.25 -10.30 -12.78
C GLY A 255 9.97 -9.12 -13.45
N GLU A 256 11.21 -9.38 -13.89
CA GLU A 256 12.11 -8.41 -14.54
C GLU A 256 11.53 -7.82 -15.84
N LYS A 257 10.69 -8.60 -16.53
CA LYS A 257 10.03 -8.19 -17.78
C LYS A 257 8.53 -8.03 -17.55
N PRO A 258 7.91 -6.98 -18.13
CA PRO A 258 6.47 -6.80 -18.05
C PRO A 258 5.77 -7.97 -18.71
N THR A 259 4.83 -8.58 -17.99
CA THR A 259 3.95 -9.63 -18.52
C THR A 259 3.03 -9.07 -19.59
N GLU A 260 2.39 -9.94 -20.38
CA GLU A 260 1.36 -9.52 -21.33
C GLU A 260 0.21 -8.76 -20.63
N THR A 261 -0.11 -9.14 -19.39
CA THR A 261 -1.06 -8.43 -18.53
C THR A 261 -0.56 -7.02 -18.19
N ASP A 262 0.70 -6.85 -17.82
CA ASP A 262 1.27 -5.52 -17.52
C ASP A 262 1.23 -4.59 -18.73
N LYS A 263 1.58 -5.10 -19.91
CA LYS A 263 1.51 -4.34 -21.17
C LYS A 263 0.07 -3.91 -21.47
N LYS A 264 -0.89 -4.82 -21.29
CA LYS A 264 -2.33 -4.53 -21.43
C LYS A 264 -2.76 -3.44 -20.45
N LEU A 265 -2.42 -3.55 -19.16
CA LEU A 265 -2.76 -2.55 -18.15
C LEU A 265 -2.17 -1.17 -18.49
N ARG A 266 -0.91 -1.13 -18.92
CA ARG A 266 -0.25 0.12 -19.33
C ARG A 266 -0.92 0.74 -20.55
N LYS A 267 -1.28 -0.06 -21.57
CA LYS A 267 -1.98 0.43 -22.76
C LYS A 267 -3.32 1.07 -22.40
N TRP A 268 -4.13 0.39 -21.59
CA TRP A 268 -5.43 0.90 -21.17
C TRP A 268 -5.32 2.14 -20.28
N LEU A 269 -4.29 2.22 -19.43
CA LEU A 269 -4.01 3.42 -18.65
C LEU A 269 -3.69 4.61 -19.56
N ILE A 270 -2.80 4.44 -20.53
CA ILE A 270 -2.44 5.51 -21.48
C ILE A 270 -3.68 5.99 -22.23
N ILE A 271 -4.51 5.07 -22.73
CA ILE A 271 -5.78 5.41 -23.39
C ILE A 271 -6.70 6.20 -22.46
N SER A 272 -6.87 5.76 -21.21
CA SER A 272 -7.74 6.46 -20.25
C SER A 272 -7.25 7.88 -19.91
N VAL A 273 -5.93 8.07 -19.78
CA VAL A 273 -5.34 9.37 -19.47
C VAL A 273 -5.46 10.31 -20.66
N ILE A 274 -5.15 9.85 -21.87
CA ILE A 274 -5.31 10.64 -23.10
C ILE A 274 -6.77 11.05 -23.27
N LEU A 275 -7.71 10.12 -23.07
CA LEU A 275 -9.12 10.41 -23.21
C LEU A 275 -9.60 11.45 -22.18
N THR A 276 -9.12 11.41 -20.94
CA THR A 276 -9.41 12.46 -19.93
C THR A 276 -8.79 13.82 -20.27
N ILE A 277 -7.53 13.84 -20.73
CA ILE A 277 -6.84 15.08 -21.13
C ILE A 277 -7.53 15.74 -22.33
N ILE A 278 -8.16 14.97 -23.22
CA ILE A 278 -8.93 15.52 -24.35
C ILE A 278 -10.33 15.93 -23.90
N LEU A 279 -11.03 15.05 -23.17
CA LEU A 279 -12.44 15.22 -22.83
C LEU A 279 -12.66 16.37 -21.85
N LEU A 280 -11.84 16.50 -20.79
CA LEU A 280 -12.06 17.49 -19.74
C LEU A 280 -11.91 18.94 -20.27
N PRO A 281 -10.83 19.31 -20.99
CA PRO A 281 -10.73 20.63 -21.62
C PRO A 281 -11.78 20.87 -22.69
N PHE A 282 -12.13 19.84 -23.49
CA PHE A 282 -13.20 19.96 -24.49
C PHE A 282 -14.55 20.29 -23.85
N LEU A 283 -14.92 19.62 -22.76
CA LEU A 283 -16.16 19.88 -22.04
C LEU A 283 -16.18 21.28 -21.40
N LEU A 284 -15.05 21.72 -20.82
CA LEU A 284 -14.93 23.06 -20.25
C LEU A 284 -14.99 24.14 -21.35
N TRP A 285 -14.34 23.91 -22.47
CA TRP A 285 -14.36 24.81 -23.64
C TRP A 285 -15.77 24.90 -24.24
N ALA A 286 -16.46 23.77 -24.40
CA ALA A 286 -17.84 23.73 -24.89
C ALA A 286 -18.81 24.50 -23.98
N LYS A 287 -18.59 24.45 -22.65
CA LYS A 287 -19.40 25.19 -21.68
C LYS A 287 -19.09 26.69 -21.65
N TYR A 288 -17.83 27.08 -21.40
CA TYR A 288 -17.48 28.48 -21.12
C TYR A 288 -17.22 29.33 -22.37
N VAL A 289 -16.86 28.72 -23.50
CA VAL A 289 -16.50 29.47 -24.72
C VAL A 289 -17.61 29.39 -25.77
N ILE A 290 -18.19 28.22 -25.99
CA ILE A 290 -19.18 28.03 -27.07
C ILE A 290 -20.62 28.24 -26.57
N GLY A 291 -20.91 28.01 -25.29
CA GLY A 291 -22.28 28.09 -24.76
C GLY A 291 -23.25 27.08 -25.40
N LEU A 292 -22.73 25.95 -25.90
CA LEU A 292 -23.50 24.98 -26.66
C LEU A 292 -24.55 24.29 -25.75
N SER A 293 -25.85 24.49 -25.99
CA SER A 293 -26.91 23.70 -25.35
C SER A 293 -26.85 22.26 -25.90
N PRO A 294 -26.73 21.21 -25.06
CA PRO A 294 -27.18 21.10 -23.66
C PRO A 294 -26.11 21.28 -22.56
N PHE A 295 -24.83 21.53 -22.90
CA PHE A 295 -23.73 21.56 -21.93
C PHE A 295 -23.71 22.80 -21.03
N SER A 296 -24.32 23.90 -21.48
CA SER A 296 -24.52 25.11 -20.66
C SER A 296 -25.45 24.87 -19.47
N GLN A 297 -26.33 23.87 -19.55
CA GLN A 297 -27.26 23.48 -18.47
C GLN A 297 -26.69 22.38 -17.56
N ILE A 298 -25.42 22.00 -17.70
CA ILE A 298 -24.80 20.99 -16.82
C ILE A 298 -23.97 21.70 -15.75
N PRO A 299 -24.24 21.45 -14.45
CA PRO A 299 -23.42 21.97 -13.36
C PRO A 299 -21.94 21.60 -13.55
N TYR A 300 -21.03 22.54 -13.27
CA TYR A 300 -19.60 22.30 -13.51
C TYR A 300 -19.05 21.09 -12.73
N MET A 301 -19.65 20.75 -11.58
CA MET A 301 -19.28 19.59 -10.76
C MET A 301 -19.48 18.27 -11.52
N ILE A 302 -20.64 18.12 -12.17
CA ILE A 302 -20.98 16.95 -12.98
C ILE A 302 -20.10 16.90 -14.23
N LEU A 303 -19.81 18.05 -14.83
CA LEU A 303 -18.96 18.14 -16.00
C LEU A 303 -17.52 17.70 -15.71
N VAL A 304 -16.96 18.08 -14.55
CA VAL A 304 -15.65 17.61 -14.11
C VAL A 304 -15.66 16.09 -13.84
N ALA A 305 -16.70 15.56 -13.19
CA ALA A 305 -16.84 14.11 -12.99
C ALA A 305 -16.96 13.34 -14.32
N LEU A 306 -17.70 13.89 -15.29
CA LEU A 306 -17.81 13.34 -16.64
C LEU A 306 -16.45 13.36 -17.36
N GLY A 307 -15.71 14.47 -17.29
CA GLY A 307 -14.37 14.59 -17.84
C GLY A 307 -13.36 13.59 -17.24
N ALA A 308 -13.51 13.27 -15.96
CA ALA A 308 -12.67 12.29 -15.25
C ALA A 308 -13.09 10.83 -15.50
N THR A 309 -14.31 10.57 -16.00
CA THR A 309 -14.86 9.22 -16.18
C THR A 309 -13.98 8.26 -17.01
N PRO A 310 -13.28 8.70 -18.08
CA PRO A 310 -12.37 7.82 -18.79
C PRO A 310 -11.28 7.17 -17.93
N LEU A 311 -10.82 7.82 -16.85
CA LEU A 311 -9.85 7.23 -15.91
C LEU A 311 -10.38 5.95 -15.24
N ALA A 312 -11.70 5.82 -15.07
CA ALA A 312 -12.31 4.61 -14.52
C ALA A 312 -12.14 3.40 -15.43
N ILE A 313 -11.98 3.59 -16.75
CA ILE A 313 -11.77 2.47 -17.69
C ILE A 313 -10.45 1.76 -17.36
N GLY A 314 -9.36 2.51 -17.19
CA GLY A 314 -8.06 1.96 -16.80
C GLY A 314 -8.11 1.29 -15.44
N GLY A 315 -8.77 1.92 -14.47
CA GLY A 315 -8.95 1.35 -13.13
C GLY A 315 -9.82 0.08 -13.11
N PHE A 316 -10.89 0.01 -13.92
CA PHE A 316 -11.77 -1.16 -14.00
C PHE A 316 -11.08 -2.36 -14.63
N VAL A 317 -10.30 -2.15 -15.70
CA VAL A 317 -9.50 -3.21 -16.30
C VAL A 317 -8.48 -3.74 -15.28
N ALA A 318 -7.83 -2.86 -14.52
CA ALA A 318 -6.92 -3.27 -13.46
C ALA A 318 -7.62 -4.08 -12.36
N LEU A 319 -8.81 -3.65 -11.90
CA LEU A 319 -9.59 -4.35 -10.88
C LEU A 319 -9.97 -5.76 -11.36
N LYS A 320 -10.39 -5.89 -12.63
CA LYS A 320 -10.76 -7.18 -13.22
C LYS A 320 -9.58 -8.15 -13.29
N GLU A 321 -8.40 -7.67 -13.68
CA GLU A 321 -7.21 -8.53 -13.70
C GLU A 321 -6.76 -8.87 -12.26
N GLU A 322 -6.88 -7.94 -11.32
CA GLU A 322 -6.57 -8.17 -9.93
C GLU A 322 -7.45 -9.25 -9.28
N GLU A 323 -8.77 -9.20 -9.49
CA GLU A 323 -9.70 -10.23 -9.02
C GLU A 323 -9.38 -11.62 -9.60
N LYS A 324 -8.90 -11.68 -10.86
CA LYS A 324 -8.41 -12.94 -11.41
C LYS A 324 -7.18 -13.45 -10.67
N VAL A 325 -6.23 -12.59 -10.34
CA VAL A 325 -5.03 -12.97 -9.56
C VAL A 325 -5.44 -13.49 -8.18
N LYS A 326 -6.36 -12.80 -7.47
CA LYS A 326 -6.90 -13.25 -6.18
C LYS A 326 -7.56 -14.64 -6.30
N ARG A 327 -8.32 -14.88 -7.37
CA ARG A 327 -8.91 -16.20 -7.65
C ARG A 327 -7.87 -17.28 -7.97
N LYS A 328 -6.79 -16.95 -8.68
CA LYS A 328 -5.68 -17.89 -8.92
C LYS A 328 -5.01 -18.30 -7.61
N GLU A 329 -4.73 -17.34 -6.73
CA GLU A 329 -4.15 -17.63 -5.41
C GLU A 329 -5.06 -18.54 -4.59
N PHE A 330 -6.38 -18.34 -4.63
CA PHE A 330 -7.31 -19.18 -3.87
C PHE A 330 -7.31 -20.66 -4.31
N VAL A 331 -7.09 -20.93 -5.60
CA VAL A 331 -7.12 -22.28 -6.17
C VAL A 331 -5.73 -22.94 -6.19
N PHE A 332 -4.66 -22.15 -6.14
CA PHE A 332 -3.29 -22.65 -6.25
C PHE A 332 -2.90 -23.74 -5.22
N PRO A 333 -3.27 -23.67 -3.93
CA PRO A 333 -2.97 -24.72 -2.96
C PRO A 333 -3.56 -26.09 -3.35
N ASP A 334 -4.78 -26.08 -3.90
CA ASP A 334 -5.47 -27.30 -4.31
C ASP A 334 -4.79 -27.92 -5.54
N PHE A 335 -4.43 -27.07 -6.51
CA PHE A 335 -3.61 -27.50 -7.65
C PHE A 335 -2.30 -28.15 -7.19
N LEU A 336 -1.55 -27.48 -6.30
CA LEU A 336 -0.24 -27.97 -5.89
C LEU A 336 -0.34 -29.29 -5.11
N ARG A 337 -1.33 -29.40 -4.22
CA ARG A 337 -1.60 -30.65 -3.49
C ARG A 337 -1.97 -31.80 -4.43
N SER A 338 -2.92 -31.57 -5.34
CA SER A 338 -3.28 -32.57 -6.36
C SER A 338 -2.11 -32.97 -7.25
N LEU A 339 -1.18 -32.04 -7.50
CA LEU A 339 0.05 -32.32 -8.22
C LEU A 339 0.97 -33.24 -7.43
N GLY A 340 1.26 -32.94 -6.17
CA GLY A 340 2.07 -33.81 -5.30
C GLY A 340 1.49 -35.23 -5.16
N ASP A 341 0.17 -35.32 -4.95
CA ASP A 341 -0.55 -36.60 -4.87
C ASP A 341 -0.45 -37.39 -6.19
N SER A 342 -0.64 -36.71 -7.33
CA SER A 342 -0.58 -37.35 -8.64
C SER A 342 0.84 -37.81 -9.01
N VAL A 343 1.87 -37.00 -8.69
CA VAL A 343 3.26 -37.35 -8.98
C VAL A 343 3.68 -38.59 -8.20
N SER A 344 3.28 -38.67 -6.94
CA SER A 344 3.56 -39.84 -6.10
C SER A 344 2.81 -41.08 -6.56
N ALA A 345 1.53 -40.94 -6.93
CA ALA A 345 0.73 -42.05 -7.45
C ALA A 345 1.25 -42.61 -8.78
N LYS A 346 1.86 -41.77 -9.62
CA LYS A 346 2.44 -42.16 -10.92
C LYS A 346 3.93 -42.54 -10.84
N GLY A 347 4.49 -42.67 -9.65
CA GLY A 347 5.89 -43.07 -9.46
C GLY A 347 6.92 -42.05 -9.98
N GLY A 348 6.64 -40.74 -9.84
CA GLY A 348 7.59 -39.66 -10.16
C GLY A 348 7.39 -38.98 -11.52
N GLY A 349 6.35 -39.37 -12.28
CA GLY A 349 6.04 -38.79 -13.59
C GLY A 349 5.51 -37.35 -13.55
N MET A 350 6.37 -36.35 -13.31
CA MET A 350 5.99 -34.94 -13.18
C MET A 350 5.18 -34.40 -14.37
N VAL A 351 5.64 -34.68 -15.59
CA VAL A 351 5.01 -34.21 -16.83
C VAL A 351 3.65 -34.88 -17.05
N SER A 352 3.54 -36.18 -16.79
CA SER A 352 2.29 -36.92 -16.97
C SER A 352 1.25 -36.60 -15.89
N SER A 353 1.69 -36.24 -14.68
CA SER A 353 0.81 -35.69 -13.63
C SER A 353 0.31 -34.30 -14.01
N LEU A 354 1.17 -33.44 -14.54
CA LEU A 354 0.77 -32.13 -15.06
C LEU A 354 -0.16 -32.23 -16.27
N GLU A 355 0.05 -33.19 -17.17
CA GLU A 355 -0.84 -33.45 -18.30
C GLU A 355 -2.26 -33.74 -17.81
N TYR A 356 -2.39 -34.70 -16.88
CA TYR A 356 -3.66 -35.08 -16.27
C TYR A 356 -4.36 -33.88 -15.61
N LEU A 357 -3.64 -33.11 -14.80
CA LEU A 357 -4.19 -31.95 -14.12
C LEU A 357 -4.51 -30.79 -15.07
N SER A 358 -3.77 -30.64 -16.17
CA SER A 358 -4.03 -29.59 -17.16
C SER A 358 -5.37 -29.76 -17.88
N ASN A 359 -5.94 -30.97 -17.84
CA ASN A 359 -7.27 -31.28 -18.35
C ASN A 359 -8.39 -31.01 -17.33
N HIS A 360 -8.05 -30.80 -16.06
CA HIS A 360 -9.00 -30.43 -15.01
C HIS A 360 -9.17 -28.90 -14.93
N ASP A 361 -10.33 -28.43 -14.45
CA ASP A 361 -10.61 -27.01 -14.34
C ASP A 361 -10.20 -26.45 -12.97
N PHE A 362 -9.13 -25.65 -12.96
CA PHE A 362 -8.66 -24.83 -11.85
C PHE A 362 -9.06 -23.35 -12.02
N GLY A 363 -10.14 -23.08 -12.76
CA GLY A 363 -10.66 -21.74 -13.02
C GLY A 363 -9.66 -20.86 -13.77
N PRO A 364 -9.38 -19.63 -13.29
CA PRO A 364 -8.44 -18.72 -13.95
C PRO A 364 -7.01 -19.24 -14.06
N LEU A 365 -6.62 -20.25 -13.26
CA LEU A 365 -5.28 -20.82 -13.24
C LEU A 365 -5.07 -21.89 -14.33
N THR A 366 -6.15 -22.49 -14.85
CA THR A 366 -6.13 -23.58 -15.84
C THR A 366 -5.26 -23.26 -17.06
N HIS A 367 -5.34 -22.02 -17.56
CA HIS A 367 -4.56 -21.59 -18.71
C HIS A 367 -3.05 -21.53 -18.42
N ASP A 368 -2.67 -21.12 -17.20
CA ASP A 368 -1.27 -21.02 -16.80
C ASP A 368 -0.68 -22.42 -16.56
N ILE A 369 -1.47 -23.34 -15.99
CA ILE A 369 -1.10 -24.76 -15.84
C ILE A 369 -0.88 -25.42 -17.21
N LYS A 370 -1.77 -25.17 -18.19
CA LYS A 370 -1.60 -25.68 -19.57
C LYS A 370 -0.32 -25.16 -20.23
N LYS A 371 0.05 -23.90 -20.00
CA LYS A 371 1.32 -23.34 -20.47
C LYS A 371 2.52 -24.01 -19.80
N LEU A 372 2.47 -24.23 -18.49
CA LEU A 372 3.51 -24.93 -17.75
C LEU A 372 3.71 -26.35 -18.28
N TYR A 373 2.61 -27.11 -18.42
CA TYR A 373 2.63 -28.46 -19.01
C TYR A 373 3.28 -28.46 -20.40
N LYS A 374 2.82 -27.58 -21.31
CA LYS A 374 3.39 -27.50 -22.67
C LYS A 374 4.89 -27.24 -22.67
N ARG A 375 5.40 -26.36 -21.78
CA ARG A 375 6.84 -26.06 -21.69
C ARG A 375 7.64 -27.28 -21.25
N LEU A 376 7.17 -27.98 -20.21
CA LEU A 376 7.83 -29.17 -19.69
C LEU A 376 7.74 -30.35 -20.67
N ALA A 377 6.62 -30.53 -21.35
CA ALA A 377 6.44 -31.55 -22.39
C ALA A 377 7.35 -31.31 -23.61
N LEU A 378 7.68 -30.04 -23.91
CA LEU A 378 8.64 -29.67 -24.95
C LEU A 378 10.11 -29.78 -24.50
N GLY A 379 10.38 -30.23 -23.27
CA GLY A 379 11.73 -30.39 -22.75
C GLY A 379 12.44 -29.06 -22.40
N ILE A 380 11.68 -27.98 -22.21
CA ILE A 380 12.25 -26.73 -21.68
C ILE A 380 12.66 -26.96 -20.21
N ASP A 381 13.79 -26.37 -19.80
CA ASP A 381 14.30 -26.44 -18.42
C ASP A 381 13.20 -26.28 -17.36
N SER A 382 13.18 -27.17 -16.37
CA SER A 382 12.11 -27.27 -15.36
C SER A 382 12.05 -26.03 -14.48
N ASN A 383 13.20 -25.61 -13.94
CA ASN A 383 13.29 -24.44 -13.06
C ASN A 383 12.85 -23.17 -13.80
N LYS A 384 13.28 -22.99 -15.05
CA LYS A 384 12.85 -21.87 -15.90
C LYS A 384 11.36 -21.93 -16.21
N SER A 385 10.81 -23.11 -16.46
CA SER A 385 9.38 -23.29 -16.75
C SER A 385 8.50 -22.93 -15.57
N TRP A 386 8.88 -23.35 -14.35
CA TRP A 386 8.21 -22.99 -13.10
C TRP A 386 8.33 -21.50 -12.77
N ARG A 387 9.52 -20.90 -12.96
CA ARG A 387 9.71 -19.45 -12.79
C ARG A 387 8.81 -18.65 -13.74
N LEU A 388 8.72 -19.06 -15.01
CA LEU A 388 7.81 -18.45 -15.99
C LEU A 388 6.33 -18.64 -15.64
N PHE A 389 5.94 -19.80 -15.10
CA PHE A 389 4.59 -20.03 -14.58
C PHE A 389 4.24 -19.06 -13.44
N GLY A 390 5.18 -18.85 -12.51
CA GLY A 390 5.06 -17.83 -11.47
C GLY A 390 4.76 -16.44 -12.02
N PHE A 391 5.50 -16.01 -13.05
CA PHE A 391 5.25 -14.72 -13.71
C PHE A 391 3.92 -14.67 -14.49
N ASP A 392 3.58 -15.71 -15.24
CA ASP A 392 2.32 -15.79 -15.98
C ASP A 392 1.09 -15.72 -15.06
N SER A 393 1.21 -16.26 -13.84
CA SER A 393 0.15 -16.21 -12.83
C SER A 393 -0.19 -14.77 -12.41
N CYS A 394 0.75 -13.83 -12.56
CA CYS A 394 0.72 -12.45 -12.09
C CYS A 394 0.65 -12.27 -10.56
N SER A 395 0.81 -13.36 -9.78
CA SER A 395 0.86 -13.34 -8.31
C SER A 395 2.29 -13.49 -7.81
N TYR A 396 2.68 -12.62 -6.88
CA TYR A 396 3.95 -12.77 -6.16
C TYR A 396 3.98 -14.03 -5.29
N LEU A 397 2.86 -14.38 -4.65
CA LEU A 397 2.78 -15.53 -3.75
C LEU A 397 2.90 -16.84 -4.53
N ILE A 398 2.22 -16.96 -5.68
CA ILE A 398 2.35 -18.12 -6.58
C ILE A 398 3.78 -18.23 -7.10
N GLN A 399 4.40 -17.11 -7.49
CA GLN A 399 5.80 -17.09 -7.93
C GLN A 399 6.74 -17.66 -6.86
N LEU A 400 6.67 -17.13 -5.65
CA LEU A 400 7.51 -17.55 -4.52
C LEU A 400 7.37 -19.05 -4.23
N PHE A 401 6.13 -19.52 -4.05
CA PHE A 401 5.91 -20.91 -3.67
C PHE A 401 6.12 -21.90 -4.82
N SER A 402 5.97 -21.46 -6.07
CA SER A 402 6.36 -22.26 -7.24
C SER A 402 7.87 -22.43 -7.35
N ASP A 403 8.65 -21.40 -7.02
CA ASP A 403 10.11 -21.49 -6.96
C ASP A 403 10.56 -22.44 -5.84
N ILE A 404 10.00 -22.30 -4.63
CA ILE A 404 10.25 -23.21 -3.51
C ILE A 404 9.95 -24.66 -3.90
N PHE A 405 8.79 -24.91 -4.51
CA PHE A 405 8.41 -26.24 -4.96
C PHE A 405 9.39 -26.78 -6.02
N SER A 406 9.62 -26.02 -7.10
CA SER A 406 10.50 -26.43 -8.19
C SER A 406 11.91 -26.77 -7.70
N ARG A 407 12.48 -25.96 -6.80
CA ARG A 407 13.80 -26.21 -6.22
C ARG A 407 13.82 -27.47 -5.37
N CYS A 408 12.81 -27.68 -4.53
CA CYS A 408 12.72 -28.91 -3.73
C CYS A 408 12.71 -30.16 -4.62
N ILE A 409 11.91 -30.16 -5.70
CA ILE A 409 11.89 -31.26 -6.66
C ILE A 409 13.23 -31.41 -7.40
N TYR A 410 13.84 -30.29 -7.81
CA TYR A 410 15.13 -30.29 -8.50
C TYR A 410 16.25 -30.94 -7.67
N PHE A 411 16.23 -30.75 -6.35
CA PHE A 411 17.17 -31.37 -5.41
C PHE A 411 16.73 -32.76 -4.92
N GLY A 412 15.71 -33.37 -5.54
CA GLY A 412 15.28 -34.74 -5.26
C GLY A 412 14.35 -34.91 -4.06
N GLY A 413 13.76 -33.83 -3.54
CA GLY A 413 12.80 -33.90 -2.46
C GLY A 413 11.49 -34.57 -2.87
N ASP A 414 10.79 -35.18 -1.89
CA ASP A 414 9.51 -35.85 -2.12
C ASP A 414 8.42 -34.84 -2.56
N PRO A 415 7.85 -34.99 -3.77
CA PRO A 415 6.84 -34.08 -4.30
C PRO A 415 5.59 -33.94 -3.45
N LYS A 416 5.14 -35.02 -2.81
CA LYS A 416 3.92 -34.99 -1.99
C LYS A 416 4.13 -34.21 -0.71
N THR A 417 5.18 -34.54 0.04
CA THR A 417 5.50 -33.84 1.30
C THR A 417 5.76 -32.35 1.04
N ALA A 418 6.51 -32.02 -0.03
CA ALA A 418 6.75 -30.63 -0.41
C ALA A 418 5.45 -29.89 -0.78
N ALA A 419 4.58 -30.51 -1.58
CA ALA A 419 3.29 -29.94 -1.94
C ALA A 419 2.37 -29.75 -0.72
N GLU A 420 2.33 -30.69 0.22
CA GLU A 420 1.54 -30.61 1.45
C GLU A 420 1.98 -29.44 2.32
N ILE A 421 3.29 -29.32 2.58
CA ILE A 421 3.86 -28.23 3.39
C ILE A 421 3.59 -26.86 2.74
N ILE A 422 3.89 -26.73 1.45
CA ILE A 422 3.68 -25.49 0.72
C ILE A 422 2.19 -25.13 0.68
N SER A 423 1.33 -26.07 0.29
CA SER A 423 -0.11 -25.80 0.15
C SER A 423 -0.76 -25.42 1.48
N LYS A 424 -0.35 -26.03 2.60
CA LYS A 424 -0.82 -25.70 3.95
C LYS A 424 -0.45 -24.26 4.32
N ASN A 425 0.83 -23.89 4.15
CA ASN A 425 1.32 -22.55 4.48
C ASN A 425 0.75 -21.48 3.55
N PHE A 426 0.68 -21.77 2.25
CA PHE A 426 0.04 -20.90 1.26
C PHE A 426 -1.43 -20.65 1.61
N ARG A 427 -2.17 -21.70 1.98
CA ARG A 427 -3.59 -21.60 2.37
C ARG A 427 -3.79 -20.72 3.59
N LYS A 428 -2.93 -20.83 4.62
CA LYS A 428 -2.96 -19.93 5.79
C LYS A 428 -2.76 -18.47 5.34
N ILE A 429 -1.78 -18.18 4.49
CA ILE A 429 -1.53 -16.81 3.98
C ILE A 429 -2.71 -16.27 3.16
N VAL A 430 -3.28 -17.08 2.26
CA VAL A 430 -4.44 -16.67 1.44
C VAL A 430 -5.67 -16.40 2.29
N GLN A 431 -5.92 -17.19 3.34
CA GLN A 431 -7.02 -16.94 4.26
C GLN A 431 -6.88 -15.59 4.97
N LEU A 432 -5.66 -15.26 5.43
CA LEU A 432 -5.35 -13.96 6.03
C LEU A 432 -5.58 -12.80 5.03
N ARG A 433 -5.11 -12.95 3.78
CA ARG A 433 -5.37 -11.98 2.70
C ARG A 433 -6.86 -11.83 2.41
N LYS A 434 -7.64 -12.91 2.42
CA LYS A 434 -9.09 -12.85 2.23
C LYS A 434 -9.76 -12.01 3.32
N SER A 435 -9.37 -12.20 4.60
CA SER A 435 -9.85 -11.36 5.70
C SER A 435 -9.43 -9.90 5.54
N LYS A 436 -8.20 -9.64 5.09
CA LYS A 436 -7.73 -8.28 4.76
C LYS A 436 -8.61 -7.62 3.69
N TYR A 437 -8.87 -8.30 2.57
CA TYR A 437 -9.69 -7.76 1.49
C TYR A 437 -11.12 -7.46 1.93
N GLN A 438 -11.70 -8.29 2.79
CA GLN A 438 -13.03 -8.04 3.36
C GLN A 438 -13.05 -6.78 4.24
N ASN A 439 -12.04 -6.62 5.10
CA ASN A 439 -11.90 -5.42 5.95
C ASN A 439 -11.76 -4.14 5.09
N ILE A 440 -10.93 -4.20 4.06
CA ILE A 440 -10.70 -3.06 3.15
C ILE A 440 -11.96 -2.74 2.35
N GLN A 441 -12.72 -3.74 1.91
CA GLN A 441 -13.99 -3.50 1.23
C GLN A 441 -14.99 -2.74 2.12
N GLN A 442 -15.00 -3.02 3.44
CA GLN A 442 -15.80 -2.23 4.38
C GLN A 442 -15.26 -0.80 4.52
N PHE A 443 -13.94 -0.61 4.47
CA PHE A 443 -13.33 0.72 4.45
C PHE A 443 -13.70 1.52 3.20
N VAL A 444 -13.70 0.90 2.00
CA VAL A 444 -14.13 1.53 0.75
C VAL A 444 -15.56 2.08 0.88
N GLY A 445 -16.48 1.29 1.43
CA GLY A 445 -17.86 1.74 1.66
C GLY A 445 -17.95 2.96 2.58
N VAL A 446 -17.14 2.99 3.64
CA VAL A 446 -17.08 4.12 4.58
C VAL A 446 -16.48 5.37 3.93
N VAL A 447 -15.40 5.26 3.16
CA VAL A 447 -14.78 6.39 2.45
C VAL A 447 -15.75 7.01 1.43
N TYR A 448 -16.52 6.16 0.73
CA TYR A 448 -17.53 6.61 -0.24
C TYR A 448 -18.67 7.36 0.46
N GLY A 449 -19.19 6.81 1.56
CA GLY A 449 -20.23 7.46 2.37
C GLY A 449 -19.74 8.77 2.98
N LEU A 450 -18.50 8.80 3.48
CA LEU A 450 -17.87 9.98 4.04
C LEU A 450 -17.69 11.08 2.99
N GLY A 451 -17.30 10.75 1.75
CA GLY A 451 -17.24 11.73 0.66
C GLY A 451 -18.58 12.43 0.42
N GLY A 452 -19.68 11.66 0.43
CA GLY A 452 -21.04 12.22 0.38
C GLY A 452 -21.36 13.09 1.59
N GLY A 453 -21.08 12.62 2.81
CA GLY A 453 -21.34 13.35 4.05
C GLY A 453 -20.58 14.68 4.14
N ILE A 454 -19.28 14.68 3.81
CA ILE A 454 -18.45 15.89 3.75
C ILE A 454 -19.00 16.86 2.71
N THR A 455 -19.31 16.36 1.50
CA THR A 455 -19.90 17.19 0.44
C THR A 455 -21.18 17.86 0.90
N LEU A 456 -22.10 17.10 1.49
CA LEU A 456 -23.36 17.63 1.99
C LEU A 456 -23.12 18.71 3.03
N ALA A 457 -22.23 18.47 4.01
CA ALA A 457 -21.93 19.44 5.06
C ALA A 457 -21.32 20.74 4.51
N LEU A 458 -20.37 20.64 3.58
CA LEU A 458 -19.70 21.81 3.00
C LEU A 458 -20.64 22.64 2.12
N PHE A 459 -21.41 22.00 1.24
CA PHE A 459 -22.36 22.70 0.36
C PHE A 459 -23.58 23.22 1.13
N ALA A 460 -24.03 22.54 2.18
CA ALA A 460 -25.05 23.07 3.08
C ALA A 460 -24.53 24.32 3.81
N SER A 461 -23.30 24.29 4.34
CA SER A 461 -22.68 25.48 4.98
C SER A 461 -22.57 26.65 4.01
N LEU A 462 -22.14 26.40 2.77
CA LEU A 462 -22.14 27.44 1.72
C LEU A 462 -23.56 27.98 1.44
N GLY A 463 -24.57 27.11 1.43
CA GLY A 463 -25.97 27.50 1.30
C GLY A 463 -26.44 28.44 2.40
N VAL A 464 -26.13 28.10 3.66
CA VAL A 464 -26.42 28.96 4.82
C VAL A 464 -25.67 30.29 4.71
N ALA A 465 -24.39 30.28 4.32
CA ALA A 465 -23.61 31.50 4.13
C ALA A 465 -24.24 32.41 3.07
N LYS A 466 -24.67 31.85 1.92
CA LYS A 466 -25.38 32.62 0.87
C LYS A 466 -26.69 33.20 1.39
N MET A 467 -27.49 32.44 2.14
CA MET A 467 -28.73 32.92 2.76
C MET A 467 -28.47 34.08 3.72
N ILE A 468 -27.49 33.97 4.61
CA ILE A 468 -27.13 35.05 5.53
C ILE A 468 -26.75 36.32 4.76
N ASN A 469 -25.96 36.19 3.69
CA ASN A 469 -25.57 37.32 2.84
C ASN A 469 -26.78 37.98 2.13
N GLU A 470 -27.73 37.20 1.63
CA GLU A 470 -28.98 37.73 1.05
C GLU A 470 -29.82 38.47 2.11
N LEU A 471 -29.95 37.91 3.32
CA LEU A 471 -30.63 38.58 4.43
C LEU A 471 -29.97 39.92 4.77
N TYR A 472 -28.63 39.97 4.88
CA TYR A 472 -27.93 41.24 5.10
C TYR A 472 -28.15 42.25 3.97
N SER A 473 -28.20 41.80 2.72
CA SER A 473 -28.44 42.70 1.57
C SER A 473 -29.86 43.26 1.51
N SER A 474 -30.85 42.53 2.06
CA SER A 474 -32.25 42.96 2.11
C SER A 474 -32.56 43.89 3.28
N LEU A 475 -31.74 43.87 4.33
CA LEU A 475 -31.83 44.81 5.44
C LEU A 475 -31.08 46.10 5.04
N SER A 476 -31.79 47.22 4.91
CA SER A 476 -31.21 48.55 4.65
C SER A 476 -30.45 49.07 5.88
N ILE A 477 -29.36 48.40 6.24
CA ILE A 477 -28.52 48.75 7.38
C ILE A 477 -27.73 50.01 7.02
N PRO A 478 -27.77 51.09 7.83
CA PRO A 478 -26.94 52.27 7.63
C PRO A 478 -25.46 51.89 7.53
N GLU A 479 -24.73 52.45 6.55
CA GLU A 479 -23.31 52.13 6.27
C GLU A 479 -22.40 52.25 7.51
N THR A 480 -22.77 53.10 8.46
CA THR A 480 -22.08 53.29 9.74
C THR A 480 -22.10 52.04 10.64
N VAL A 481 -23.17 51.25 10.62
CA VAL A 481 -23.30 50.02 11.42
C VAL A 481 -22.55 48.86 10.76
N ILE A 482 -22.50 48.82 9.42
CA ILE A 482 -21.72 47.85 8.65
C ILE A 482 -20.21 48.06 8.90
N HIS A 483 -19.75 49.31 8.97
CA HIS A 483 -18.36 49.64 9.29
C HIS A 483 -17.95 49.33 10.74
N ILE A 484 -18.87 49.43 11.71
CA ILE A 484 -18.61 49.09 13.12
C ILE A 484 -18.61 47.57 13.33
N LEU A 485 -19.47 46.82 12.65
CA LEU A 485 -19.53 45.36 12.74
C LEU A 485 -18.54 44.65 11.79
N ASN A 486 -17.90 45.40 10.88
CA ASN A 486 -16.94 44.91 9.88
C ASN A 486 -17.39 43.62 9.16
N ILE A 487 -18.69 43.55 8.86
CA ILE A 487 -19.31 42.44 8.13
C ILE A 487 -18.93 42.64 6.66
N ALA A 488 -17.88 41.98 6.21
CA ALA A 488 -17.56 41.95 4.80
C ALA A 488 -18.71 41.21 4.07
N PRO A 489 -19.34 41.78 3.03
CA PRO A 489 -20.24 41.01 2.19
C PRO A 489 -19.49 39.82 1.57
N ILE A 490 -20.18 38.72 1.26
CA ILE A 490 -19.57 37.59 0.54
C ILE A 490 -19.08 38.10 -0.82
N SER A 491 -17.80 38.46 -0.90
CA SER A 491 -17.12 38.75 -2.15
C SER A 491 -16.75 37.43 -2.81
N ASN A 492 -17.16 37.22 -4.06
CA ASN A 492 -16.79 36.08 -4.91
C ASN A 492 -17.29 34.71 -4.39
N SER A 493 -18.61 34.55 -4.23
CA SER A 493 -19.23 33.28 -3.83
C SER A 493 -18.84 32.09 -4.71
N ASP A 494 -18.58 32.32 -6.00
CA ASP A 494 -18.21 31.28 -6.96
C ASP A 494 -16.80 30.75 -6.68
N VAL A 495 -15.87 31.62 -6.24
CA VAL A 495 -14.50 31.22 -5.87
C VAL A 495 -14.52 30.31 -4.65
N ILE A 496 -15.34 30.61 -3.65
CA ILE A 496 -15.50 29.76 -2.45
C ILE A 496 -16.06 28.40 -2.86
N GLU A 497 -17.02 28.38 -3.78
CA GLU A 497 -17.60 27.15 -4.30
C GLU A 497 -16.57 26.30 -5.07
N TYR A 498 -15.72 26.92 -5.88
CA TYR A 498 -14.60 26.25 -6.54
C TYR A 498 -13.56 25.73 -5.55
N ILE A 499 -13.29 26.45 -4.46
CA ILE A 499 -12.40 25.99 -3.38
C ILE A 499 -12.97 24.74 -2.68
N ILE A 500 -14.27 24.75 -2.35
CA ILE A 500 -14.96 23.61 -1.75
C ILE A 500 -14.95 22.41 -2.69
N PHE A 501 -15.32 22.58 -3.96
CA PHE A 501 -15.30 21.48 -4.90
C PHE A 501 -13.85 21.00 -5.16
N GLY A 502 -12.88 21.90 -5.17
CA GLY A 502 -11.46 21.59 -5.24
C GLY A 502 -10.98 20.71 -4.08
N SER A 503 -11.42 20.97 -2.85
CA SER A 503 -11.09 20.10 -1.70
C SER A 503 -11.69 18.70 -1.85
N LEU A 504 -12.89 18.57 -2.43
CA LEU A 504 -13.52 17.28 -2.70
C LEU A 504 -12.82 16.48 -3.81
N ILE A 505 -12.25 17.15 -4.82
CA ILE A 505 -11.40 16.51 -5.82
C ILE A 505 -10.13 15.97 -5.16
N ILE A 506 -9.49 16.77 -4.31
CA ILE A 506 -8.30 16.37 -3.55
C ILE A 506 -8.64 15.16 -2.66
N TYR A 507 -9.74 15.25 -1.90
CA TYR A 507 -10.26 14.16 -1.07
C TYR A 507 -10.44 12.88 -1.89
N SER A 508 -11.12 12.98 -3.04
CA SER A 508 -11.35 11.84 -3.92
C SER A 508 -10.02 11.20 -4.38
N ALA A 509 -9.02 12.01 -4.71
CA ALA A 509 -7.74 11.54 -5.23
C ALA A 509 -6.90 10.87 -4.15
N VAL A 510 -6.77 11.52 -3.00
CA VAL A 510 -5.97 11.03 -1.88
C VAL A 510 -6.64 9.82 -1.22
N SER A 511 -7.97 9.83 -1.03
CA SER A 511 -8.76 8.67 -0.61
C SER A 511 -8.61 7.47 -1.55
N GLY A 512 -8.68 7.69 -2.87
CA GLY A 512 -8.53 6.64 -3.87
C GLY A 512 -7.15 5.98 -3.81
N ILE A 513 -6.09 6.77 -3.56
CA ILE A 513 -4.73 6.27 -3.33
C ILE A 513 -4.65 5.50 -2.01
N LEU A 514 -5.22 6.04 -0.93
CA LEU A 514 -5.20 5.44 0.41
C LEU A 514 -5.81 4.03 0.42
N ILE A 515 -7.00 3.87 -0.19
CA ILE A 515 -7.66 2.57 -0.36
C ILE A 515 -6.69 1.55 -0.95
N LYS A 516 -5.90 1.96 -1.95
CA LYS A 516 -4.99 1.05 -2.63
C LYS A 516 -3.70 0.75 -1.87
N ILE A 517 -3.21 1.72 -1.10
CA ILE A 517 -2.10 1.51 -0.17
C ILE A 517 -2.51 0.44 0.87
N MET A 518 -3.75 0.48 1.36
CA MET A 518 -4.27 -0.54 2.29
C MET A 518 -4.38 -1.91 1.62
N ASP A 519 -4.89 -1.97 0.38
CA ASP A 519 -5.14 -3.23 -0.33
C ASP A 519 -3.86 -3.97 -0.72
N GLY A 520 -2.85 -3.27 -1.23
CA GLY A 520 -1.58 -3.87 -1.71
C GLY A 520 -1.64 -4.45 -3.14
N GLY A 521 -2.78 -4.27 -3.83
CA GLY A 521 -2.94 -4.62 -5.24
C GLY A 521 -2.38 -3.58 -6.24
N HIS A 522 -2.85 -3.60 -7.48
CA HIS A 522 -2.29 -2.76 -8.54
C HIS A 522 -2.67 -1.27 -8.39
N LYS A 523 -1.69 -0.35 -8.39
CA LYS A 523 -1.89 1.11 -8.16
C LYS A 523 -2.98 1.73 -9.04
N PHE A 524 -3.16 1.24 -10.26
CA PHE A 524 -4.12 1.77 -11.24
C PHE A 524 -5.58 1.66 -10.80
N VAL A 525 -5.92 0.74 -9.90
CA VAL A 525 -7.28 0.62 -9.34
C VAL A 525 -7.68 1.88 -8.54
N SER A 526 -6.71 2.65 -8.01
CA SER A 526 -6.96 3.93 -7.35
C SER A 526 -7.73 4.92 -8.23
N LEU A 527 -7.54 4.87 -9.56
CA LEU A 527 -8.24 5.73 -10.52
C LEU A 527 -9.75 5.46 -10.53
N LEU A 528 -10.16 4.21 -10.36
CA LEU A 528 -11.58 3.85 -10.28
C LEU A 528 -12.21 4.39 -9.00
N HIS A 529 -11.53 4.23 -7.86
CA HIS A 529 -12.00 4.78 -6.59
C HIS A 529 -12.08 6.32 -6.62
N PHE A 530 -11.07 6.98 -7.20
CA PHE A 530 -11.08 8.43 -7.42
C PHE A 530 -12.33 8.87 -8.19
N VAL A 531 -12.59 8.27 -9.36
CA VAL A 531 -13.75 8.63 -10.18
C VAL A 531 -15.07 8.33 -9.47
N ALA A 532 -15.17 7.20 -8.78
CA ALA A 532 -16.38 6.84 -8.03
C ALA A 532 -16.69 7.84 -6.90
N ILE A 533 -15.69 8.22 -6.10
CA ILE A 533 -15.86 9.22 -5.03
C ILE A 533 -16.18 10.59 -5.64
N LEU A 534 -15.51 10.97 -6.73
CA LEU A 534 -15.77 12.24 -7.40
C LEU A 534 -17.21 12.33 -7.93
N TRP A 535 -17.75 11.24 -8.49
CA TRP A 535 -19.15 11.18 -8.90
C TRP A 535 -20.11 11.31 -7.72
N ILE A 536 -19.83 10.63 -6.60
CA ILE A 536 -20.62 10.76 -5.37
C ILE A 536 -20.61 12.23 -4.92
N CYS A 537 -19.44 12.86 -4.85
CA CYS A 537 -19.31 14.26 -4.46
C CYS A 537 -20.05 15.19 -5.45
N ALA A 538 -19.93 14.98 -6.75
CA ALA A 538 -20.61 15.82 -7.75
C ALA A 538 -22.13 15.70 -7.69
N ILE A 539 -22.66 14.48 -7.53
CA ILE A 539 -24.10 14.23 -7.42
C ILE A 539 -24.65 14.81 -6.12
N VAL A 540 -23.98 14.56 -4.99
CA VAL A 540 -24.42 15.08 -3.69
C VAL A 540 -24.36 16.61 -3.69
N ALA A 541 -23.30 17.22 -4.21
CA ALA A 541 -23.20 18.68 -4.31
C ALA A 541 -24.36 19.28 -5.12
N TYR A 542 -24.69 18.68 -6.26
CA TYR A 542 -25.81 19.11 -7.08
C TYR A 542 -27.16 18.97 -6.35
N ILE A 543 -27.41 17.83 -5.73
CA ILE A 543 -28.65 17.59 -4.96
C ILE A 543 -28.75 18.56 -3.78
N THR A 544 -27.66 18.74 -3.02
CA THR A 544 -27.62 19.68 -1.91
C THR A 544 -27.93 21.10 -2.36
N LYS A 545 -27.38 21.55 -3.50
CA LYS A 545 -27.74 22.86 -4.07
C LYS A 545 -29.22 23.00 -4.40
N LEU A 546 -29.81 21.98 -5.03
CA LEU A 546 -31.24 21.99 -5.33
C LEU A 546 -32.08 22.11 -4.05
N ILE A 547 -31.76 21.30 -3.04
CA ILE A 547 -32.44 21.34 -1.75
C ILE A 547 -32.29 22.71 -1.09
N VAL A 548 -31.07 23.24 -1.03
CA VAL A 548 -30.79 24.57 -0.45
C VAL A 548 -31.58 25.65 -1.17
N SER A 549 -31.64 25.63 -2.51
CA SER A 549 -32.38 26.63 -3.28
C SER A 549 -33.90 26.56 -3.04
N GLN A 550 -34.46 25.35 -2.88
CA GLN A 550 -35.89 25.15 -2.60
C GLN A 550 -36.26 25.50 -1.16
N VAL A 551 -35.43 25.11 -0.19
CA VAL A 551 -35.71 25.26 1.24
C VAL A 551 -35.45 26.68 1.71
N LEU A 552 -34.38 27.32 1.22
CA LEU A 552 -33.97 28.65 1.69
C LEU A 552 -34.49 29.79 0.80
N GLY A 553 -35.09 29.49 -0.36
CA GLY A 553 -35.60 30.52 -1.30
C GLY A 553 -34.51 31.39 -1.95
N VAL A 554 -33.24 31.02 -1.74
CA VAL A 554 -32.03 31.69 -2.25
C VAL A 554 -31.78 31.23 -3.69
N SER A 555 -31.58 32.16 -4.63
CA SER A 555 -31.18 31.83 -6.01
C SER A 555 -29.72 31.40 -6.07
N VAL A 556 -29.41 30.17 -5.65
CA VAL A 556 -28.08 29.59 -5.82
C VAL A 556 -27.90 29.24 -7.30
N PRO A 557 -26.93 29.82 -8.04
CA PRO A 557 -26.70 29.44 -9.43
C PRO A 557 -26.36 27.95 -9.52
N ILE A 558 -27.20 27.23 -10.26
CA ILE A 558 -27.09 25.78 -10.47
C ILE A 558 -26.14 25.46 -11.62
N TYR A 559 -26.03 26.39 -12.58
CA TYR A 559 -25.38 26.19 -13.88
C TYR A 559 -24.02 26.89 -13.96
#